data_AF-A0A7K4FAL5-F1
#
_entry.id   AF-A0A7K4FAL5-F1
#
_cell.length_a   1.000
_cell.length_b   1.000
_cell.length_c   1.000
_cell.angle_alpha   90.00
_cell.angle_beta   90.00
_cell.angle_gamma   90.00
#
_symmetry.space_group_name_H-M   'P 1'
#
loop_
_entity.id
_entity.type
_entity.pdbx_description
1 polymer ?
#
loop_
_entity_poly.entity_id
_entity_poly.type
_entity_poly.pdbx_seq_one_letter_code
_entity_poly.pdbx_strand_id
1 'polypeptide(L)' 'MSESPEKKLDATGLFCPEPVFRTKIEIERMQVGEIIIVSADDPAAED' A
#
# COMPACT_ATOMS: atom_id res chain seq x y z
N MET A 1 -21.57 13.20 2.61
CA MET A 1 -20.12 12.96 2.75
C MET A 1 -19.87 11.66 2.05
N SER A 2 -19.27 11.72 0.86
CA SER A 2 -19.04 10.53 0.05
C SER A 2 -17.91 9.73 0.70
N GLU A 3 -18.19 8.50 1.13
CA GLU A 3 -17.14 7.52 1.46
C GLU A 3 -16.32 7.32 0.19
N SER A 4 -15.13 7.93 0.13
CA SER A 4 -14.14 7.57 -0.88
C SER A 4 -13.82 6.09 -0.68
N PRO A 5 -13.73 5.27 -1.73
CA PRO A 5 -13.38 3.86 -1.59
C PRO A 5 -11.95 3.76 -1.05
N GLU A 6 -11.81 3.46 0.24
CA GLU A 6 -10.54 3.24 0.90
C GLU A 6 -10.10 1.80 0.64
N LYS A 7 -9.14 1.60 -0.25
CA LYS A 7 -8.48 0.30 -0.41
C LYS A 7 -7.49 0.08 0.72
N LYS A 8 -7.41 -1.16 1.21
CA LYS A 8 -6.45 -1.56 2.26
C LYS A 8 -5.52 -2.62 1.70
N LEU A 9 -4.22 -2.40 1.82
CA LEU A 9 -3.16 -3.32 1.44
C LEU A 9 -2.34 -3.65 2.69
N ASP A 10 -2.36 -4.92 3.08
CA ASP A 10 -1.46 -5.42 4.11
C ASP A 10 -0.18 -5.98 3.46
N ALA A 11 0.92 -5.33 3.79
CA ALA A 11 2.28 -5.68 3.38
C ALA A 11 3.16 -5.95 4.61
N THR A 12 2.57 -6.34 5.74
CA THR A 12 3.31 -6.74 6.94
C THR A 12 3.97 -8.10 6.74
N GLY A 13 5.14 -8.31 7.34
CA GLY A 13 6.03 -9.45 7.14
C GLY A 13 6.72 -9.51 5.78
N LEU A 14 6.55 -8.50 4.91
CA LEU A 14 7.18 -8.44 3.59
C LEU A 14 8.46 -7.62 3.64
N PHE A 15 9.54 -8.16 3.09
CA PHE A 15 10.83 -7.49 3.03
C PHE A 15 11.02 -6.71 1.73
N CYS A 16 11.78 -5.62 1.78
CA CYS A 16 12.16 -4.87 0.59
C CYS A 16 12.75 -5.81 -0.50
N PRO A 17 12.31 -5.70 -1.78
CA PRO A 17 11.44 -4.67 -2.37
C PRO A 17 9.94 -5.04 -2.46
N GLU A 18 9.50 -6.14 -1.85
CA GLU A 18 8.16 -6.70 -2.02
C GLU A 18 7.01 -5.72 -1.63
N PRO A 19 7.06 -4.99 -0.49
CA PRO A 19 6.04 -4.00 -0.14
C PRO A 19 5.84 -2.94 -1.22
N VAL A 20 6.93 -2.47 -1.82
CA VAL A 20 6.93 -1.43 -2.85
C VAL A 20 6.29 -1.95 -4.12
N PHE A 21 6.64 -3.17 -4.55
CA PHE A 21 6.05 -3.76 -5.74
C PHE A 21 4.54 -3.98 -5.60
N ARG A 22 4.08 -4.52 -4.46
CA ARG A 22 2.65 -4.73 -4.23
C ARG A 22 1.87 -3.42 -4.20
N THR A 23 2.42 -2.40 -3.53
CA THR A 23 1.82 -1.07 -3.49
C THR A 23 1.72 -0.49 -4.89
N LYS A 24 2.77 -0.59 -5.70
CA LYS A 24 2.77 -0.12 -7.09
C LYS A 24 1.71 -0.81 -7.94
N ILE A 25 1.63 -2.15 -7.88
CA ILE A 25 0.65 -2.93 -8.64
C ILE A 25 -0.78 -2.50 -8.27
N GLU A 26 -1.04 -2.25 -6.99
CA GLU A 26 -2.37 -1.84 -6.54
C GLU A 26 -2.70 -0.41 -7.00
N ILE A 27 -1.74 0.52 -6.93
CA ILE A 27 -1.88 1.89 -7.44
C ILE A 27 -2.15 1.90 -8.96
N GLU A 28 -1.46 1.05 -9.74
CA GLU A 28 -1.70 0.94 -11.19
C GLU A 28 -3.12 0.46 -11.54
N ARG A 29 -3.81 -0.18 -10.58
CA ARG A 29 -5.21 -0.62 -10.72
C ARG A 29 -6.21 0.41 -10.19
N MET A 30 -5.75 1.48 -9.57
CA MET A 30 -6.60 2.51 -8.97
C MET A 30 -6.87 3.67 -9.94
N GLN A 31 -8.00 4.32 -9.74
CA GLN A 31 -8.39 5.55 -10.41
C GLN A 31 -7.90 6.77 -9.64
N VAL A 32 -7.69 7.86 -10.36
CA VAL A 32 -7.29 9.15 -9.76
C VAL A 32 -8.39 9.60 -8.79
N GLY A 33 -8.00 9.85 -7.54
CA GLY A 33 -8.91 10.24 -6.45
C GLY A 33 -9.26 9.11 -5.48
N GLU A 34 -8.88 7.87 -5.78
CA GLU A 34 -8.96 6.76 -4.82
C GLU A 34 -7.83 6.82 -3.79
N ILE A 35 -8.09 6.30 -2.59
CA ILE A 35 -7.14 6.28 -1.48
C ILE A 35 -6.79 4.83 -1.16
N ILE A 36 -5.50 4.57 -0.96
CA ILE A 36 -4.99 3.28 -0.48
C ILE A 36 -4.28 3.45 0.85
N ILE A 37 -4.61 2.58 1.80
CA ILE A 37 -4.00 2.47 3.11
C ILE A 37 -3.08 1.25 3.05
N VAL A 38 -1.78 1.46 3.23
CA VAL A 38 -0.78 0.40 3.21
C VAL A 38 -0.25 0.19 4.62
N SER A 39 -0.36 -1.03 5.15
CA SER A 39 0.28 -1.45 6.40
C SER A 39 1.56 -2.19 6.07
N ALA A 40 2.71 -1.72 6.57
CA ALA A 40 4.00 -2.40 6.41
C ALA A 40 4.80 -2.28 7.71
N ASP A 41 5.62 -3.30 7.99
CA ASP A 41 6.48 -3.42 9.17
C ASP A 41 7.94 -3.61 8.75
N ASP A 42 8.35 -2.92 7.67
CA ASP A 42 9.67 -3.07 7.04
C ASP A 42 10.78 -2.91 8.09
N PRO A 43 11.50 -3.99 8.45
CA PRO A 43 12.55 -3.93 9.44
C PRO A 43 13.75 -3.10 8.96
N ALA A 44 13.84 -2.78 7.66
CA ALA A 44 14.86 -1.90 7.10
C ALA A 44 14.49 -0.40 7.16
N ALA A 45 13.30 -0.03 7.64
CA ALA A 45 12.90 1.37 7.78
C ALA A 45 13.54 2.07 9.00
N GLU A 46 14.15 1.31 9.91
CA GLU A 46 14.84 1.84 11.10
C GLU A 46 16.32 2.22 10.86
N ASP A 47 16.89 1.98 9.68
CA ASP A 47 18.28 2.34 9.33
C ASP A 47 18.40 3.57 8.40
#